data_AF-A0AAJ2U5D8-F1
#
_entry.id   AF-A0AAJ2U5D8-F1
#
_cell.length_a   1.000
_cell.length_b   1.000
_cell.length_c   1.000
_cell.angle_alpha   90.00
_cell.angle_beta   90.00
_cell.angle_gamma   90.00
#
_symmetry.space_group_name_H-M   'P 1'
#
loop_
_entity.id
_entity.type
_entity.pdbx_description
1 polymer ?
#
loop_
_entity_poly.entity_id
_entity_poly.type
_entity_poly.pdbx_seq_one_letter_code
_entity_poly.pdbx_strand_id
1 'polypeptide(L)' 'LELEQDKEIIFAVAEGRQAYLVQVEGVSNVNNIELGTRDAIEIVEEDLVIKASEHSHVVILEMKKMD' A
#
# COMPACT_ATOMS: atom_id res chain seq x y z
N LEU A 1 7.14 6.39 -0.45
CA LEU A 1 6.16 7.47 -0.21
C LEU A 1 6.13 7.75 1.27
N GLU A 2 5.95 9.00 1.63
CA GLU A 2 5.78 9.47 3.01
C GLU A 2 4.35 10.00 3.12
N LEU A 3 3.63 9.58 4.17
CA LEU A 3 2.28 10.02 4.46
C LEU A 3 2.22 10.58 5.87
N GLU A 4 1.72 11.81 5.99
CA GLU A 4 1.32 12.36 7.28
C GLU A 4 0.09 11.61 7.82
N GLN A 5 -0.07 11.62 9.15
CA GLN A 5 -1.26 11.06 9.81
C GLN A 5 -2.56 11.59 9.17
N ASP A 6 -3.55 10.70 9.06
CA ASP A 6 -4.88 10.94 8.47
C ASP A 6 -4.89 11.26 6.98
N LYS A 7 -3.72 11.27 6.30
CA LYS A 7 -3.67 11.37 4.84
C LYS A 7 -4.03 10.05 4.20
N GLU A 8 -4.73 10.16 3.09
CA GLU A 8 -5.14 9.06 2.26
C GLU A 8 -4.63 9.27 0.84
N ILE A 9 -4.14 8.21 0.22
CA ILE A 9 -3.78 8.17 -1.19
C ILE A 9 -4.42 6.95 -1.85
N ILE A 10 -4.69 7.08 -3.15
CA ILE A 10 -5.15 5.99 -3.99
C ILE A 10 -4.04 5.71 -5.00
N PHE A 11 -3.61 4.46 -5.09
CA PHE A 11 -2.66 3.99 -6.09
C PHE A 11 -3.34 2.95 -6.98
N ALA A 12 -3.49 3.26 -8.27
CA ALA A 12 -4.22 2.39 -9.18
C ALA A 12 -3.40 1.15 -9.56
N VAL A 13 -4.02 -0.03 -9.51
CA VAL A 13 -3.42 -1.29 -10.00
C VAL A 13 -4.36 -1.89 -11.05
N ALA A 14 -4.11 -1.51 -12.30
CA ALA A 14 -4.96 -1.89 -13.43
C ALA A 14 -4.94 -3.40 -13.72
N GLU A 15 -5.89 -3.86 -14.53
CA GLU A 15 -5.90 -5.22 -15.07
C GLU A 15 -4.54 -5.59 -15.72
N GLY A 16 -4.07 -6.83 -15.49
CA GLY A 16 -2.76 -7.32 -15.92
C GLY A 16 -1.58 -6.83 -15.07
N ARG A 17 -1.83 -6.14 -13.95
CA ARG A 17 -0.81 -5.61 -13.04
C ARG A 17 -0.98 -6.18 -11.63
N GLN A 18 0.12 -6.16 -10.88
CA GLN A 18 0.16 -6.48 -9.46
C GLN A 18 1.10 -5.52 -8.73
N ALA A 19 0.90 -5.33 -7.43
CA ALA A 19 1.74 -4.49 -6.60
C ALA A 19 2.05 -5.17 -5.27
N TYR A 20 3.27 -4.96 -4.78
CA TYR A 20 3.65 -5.24 -3.40
C TYR A 20 3.81 -3.94 -2.65
N LEU A 21 3.11 -3.79 -1.53
CA LEU A 21 3.29 -2.68 -0.61
C LEU A 21 4.04 -3.19 0.63
N VAL A 22 5.09 -2.49 1.03
CA VAL A 22 5.81 -2.72 2.29
C VAL A 22 5.68 -1.47 3.16
N GLN A 23 5.21 -1.63 4.38
CA GLN A 23 5.22 -0.59 5.40
C GLN A 23 6.63 -0.52 6.02
N VAL A 24 7.43 0.45 5.64
CA VAL A 24 8.81 0.61 6.13
C VAL A 24 8.83 1.07 7.58
N GLU A 25 7.92 1.98 7.94
CA GLU A 25 7.78 2.60 9.24
C GLU A 25 6.34 3.11 9.40
N GLY A 26 5.82 3.12 10.62
CA GLY A 26 4.49 3.64 10.92
C GLY A 26 3.42 2.56 10.90
N VAL A 27 2.16 3.00 10.85
CA VAL A 27 0.95 2.17 10.73
C VAL A 27 0.00 2.81 9.71
N SER A 28 -0.49 1.99 8.79
CA SER A 28 -1.49 2.39 7.80
C SER A 28 -2.62 1.36 7.72
N ASN A 29 -3.81 1.82 7.31
CA ASN A 29 -4.88 0.96 6.85
C ASN A 29 -4.84 0.91 5.30
N VAL A 30 -4.71 -0.29 4.74
CA VAL A 30 -4.65 -0.57 3.31
C VAL A 30 -5.81 -1.48 2.95
N ASN A 31 -6.80 -0.98 2.19
CA ASN A 31 -8.02 -1.72 1.82
C ASN A 31 -8.70 -2.43 3.02
N ASN A 32 -8.79 -1.76 4.17
CA ASN A 32 -9.33 -2.27 5.44
C ASN A 32 -8.40 -3.23 6.22
N ILE A 33 -7.17 -3.45 5.76
CA ILE A 33 -6.15 -4.25 6.46
C ILE A 33 -5.15 -3.30 7.12
N GLU A 34 -4.97 -3.42 8.44
CA GLU A 34 -3.93 -2.67 9.14
C GLU A 34 -2.56 -3.30 8.88
N LEU A 35 -1.59 -2.49 8.50
CA LEU A 35 -0.20 -2.87 8.33
C LEU A 35 0.65 -2.05 9.29
N GLY A 36 1.42 -2.75 10.14
CA GLY A 36 2.43 -2.16 10.98
C GLY A 36 3.80 -2.17 10.31
N THR A 37 4.78 -1.61 11.02
CA THR A 37 6.17 -1.56 10.55
C THR A 37 6.71 -2.94 10.17
N ARG A 38 7.23 -3.06 8.95
CA ARG A 38 7.74 -4.26 8.26
C ARG A 38 6.68 -5.23 7.73
N ASP A 39 5.40 -4.94 7.93
CA ASP A 39 4.36 -5.71 7.25
C ASP A 39 4.35 -5.42 5.75
N ALA A 40 3.87 -6.39 4.98
CA ALA A 40 3.75 -6.28 3.54
C ALA A 40 2.46 -6.94 3.06
N ILE A 41 1.97 -6.47 1.93
CA ILE A 41 0.77 -7.00 1.28
C ILE A 41 0.98 -7.05 -0.24
N GLU A 42 0.38 -8.07 -0.86
CA GLU A 42 0.28 -8.22 -2.31
C GLU A 42 -1.13 -7.83 -2.77
N ILE A 43 -1.20 -7.10 -3.88
CA ILE A 43 -2.44 -6.62 -4.48
C ILE A 43 -2.41 -6.93 -5.96
N VAL A 44 -3.50 -7.50 -6.47
CA VAL A 44 -3.61 -7.97 -7.85
C VAL A 44 -4.86 -7.35 -8.46
N GLU A 45 -4.68 -6.53 -9.50
CA GLU A 45 -5.78 -5.95 -10.30
C GLU A 45 -6.84 -5.21 -9.44
N GLU A 46 -6.42 -4.62 -8.33
CA GLU A 46 -7.26 -3.90 -7.37
C GLU A 46 -6.55 -2.62 -6.92
N ASP A 47 -7.28 -1.50 -6.90
CA ASP A 47 -6.70 -0.23 -6.44
C ASP A 47 -6.33 -0.29 -4.95
N LEU A 48 -5.16 0.28 -4.64
CA LEU A 48 -4.64 0.44 -3.29
C LEU A 48 -5.18 1.73 -2.68
N VAL A 49 -6.06 1.63 -1.70
CA VAL A 49 -6.48 2.74 -0.83
C VAL A 49 -5.67 2.68 0.45
N ILE A 50 -4.77 3.63 0.64
CA ILE A 50 -3.82 3.67 1.75
C ILE A 50 -4.12 4.89 2.61
N LYS A 51 -4.56 4.66 3.85
CA LYS A 51 -4.76 5.71 4.84
C LYS A 51 -3.77 5.56 5.98
N ALA A 52 -2.97 6.59 6.21
CA ALA A 52 -1.99 6.62 7.30
C ALA A 52 -2.69 6.83 8.65
N SER A 53 -2.56 5.87 9.57
CA SER A 53 -3.04 5.98 10.95
C SER A 53 -2.06 6.81 11.81
N GLU A 54 -0.78 6.79 11.44
CA GLU A 54 0.29 7.64 11.97
C GLU A 54 1.26 8.02 10.85
N HIS A 55 2.25 8.86 11.13
CA HIS A 55 3.29 9.21 10.16
C HIS A 55 3.96 7.94 9.61
N SER A 56 3.90 7.75 8.29
CA SER A 56 4.13 6.46 7.66
C SER A 56 5.03 6.55 6.44
N HIS A 57 5.95 5.59 6.32
CA HIS A 57 6.76 5.37 5.14
C HIS A 57 6.38 4.06 4.47
N VAL A 58 6.00 4.11 3.20
CA VAL A 58 5.66 2.92 2.41
C VAL A 58 6.47 2.83 1.13
N VAL A 59 6.79 1.61 0.71
CA VAL A 59 7.36 1.31 -0.60
C VAL A 59 6.35 0.49 -1.38
N ILE A 60 6.02 0.94 -2.59
CA ILE A 60 5.12 0.23 -3.50
C ILE A 60 5.95 -0.22 -4.70
N LEU A 61 5.93 -1.51 -4.99
CA LEU A 61 6.57 -2.13 -6.14
C LEU A 61 5.48 -2.67 -7.06
N GLU A 62 5.23 -1.95 -8.14
CA GLU A 62 4.21 -2.25 -9.12
C GLU A 62 4.86 -2.96 -10.33
N MET A 63 4.28 -4.08 -10.79
CA MET A 63 4.83 -4.91 -11.85
C MET A 63 3.74 -5.64 -12.65
N LYS A 64 4.13 -6.27 -13.76
CA LYS A 64 3.20 -7.09 -14.53
C LYS A 64 2.73 -8.26 -13.66
N LYS A 65 1.42 -8.57 -13.69
CA LYS A 65 0.90 -9.79 -13.08
C LYS A 65 1.58 -11.00 -13.72
N MET A 66 2.01 -11.94 -12.89
CA MET A 66 2.50 -13.24 -13.35
C MET A 66 1.29 -14.18 -13.41
N ASP A 67 1.10 -14.81 -14.56
CA ASP A 67 0.02 -15.79 -14.79
C ASP A 67 0.29 -17.10 -14.02
#